data_AF-A0A969RA65-F1
#
_entry.id   AF-A0A969RA65-F1
#
_cell.length_a   1.000
_cell.length_b   1.000
_cell.length_c   1.000
_cell.angle_alpha   90.00
_cell.angle_beta   90.00
_cell.angle_gamma   90.00
#
_symmetry.space_group_name_H-M   'P 1'
#
loop_
_entity.id
_entity.type
_entity.pdbx_description
1 polymer ?
#
loop_
_entity_poly.entity_id
_entity_poly.type
_entity_poly.pdbx_seq_one_letter_code
_entity_poly.pdbx_strand_id
1 'polypeptide(L)'
;MNNSSSSKASQTDWDRTHAMSDIPEVTETQMAQAVSRVGGVPVNRTQQSVVLLDASVIEYFKRKADNQDYQTLINTTLSDYIQHL
;
A
#
# COMPACT_ATOMS: atom_id res chain seq x y z
N MET A 1 -10.52 18.17 10.78
CA MET A 1 -9.08 18.30 11.06
C MET A 1 -8.34 18.09 9.74
N ASN A 2 -7.60 19.09 9.26
CA ASN A 2 -6.69 18.95 8.12
C ASN A 2 -5.31 18.60 8.72
N ASN A 3 -4.69 17.51 8.26
CA ASN A 3 -3.36 17.12 8.69
C ASN A 3 -2.38 17.41 7.54
N SER A 4 -1.76 18.59 7.57
CA SER A 4 -0.70 19.01 6.65
C SER A 4 0.67 18.41 7.03
N SER A 5 0.76 17.08 7.12
CA SER A 5 1.94 16.42 7.68
C SER A 5 3.16 16.29 6.75
N SER A 6 3.15 16.84 5.54
CA SER A 6 4.32 16.80 4.64
C SER A 6 4.44 18.03 3.74
N SER A 7 4.39 19.23 4.31
CA SER A 7 4.46 20.48 3.53
C SER A 7 5.86 21.10 3.39
N LYS A 8 6.94 20.40 3.75
CA LYS A 8 8.28 20.88 3.42
C LYS A 8 8.66 20.34 2.05
N ALA A 9 8.70 21.21 1.04
CA ALA A 9 9.33 20.89 -0.23
C ALA A 9 10.73 20.35 0.06
N SER A 10 11.04 19.17 -0.46
CA SER A 10 12.36 18.57 -0.30
C SER A 10 13.40 19.55 -0.81
N GLN A 11 14.37 19.92 0.03
CA GLN A 11 15.53 20.73 -0.38
C GLN A 11 16.59 19.87 -1.09
N THR A 12 16.30 18.59 -1.36
CA THR A 12 17.19 17.71 -2.11
C THR A 12 17.36 18.25 -3.52
N ASP A 13 18.61 18.54 -3.87
CA ASP A 13 19.06 18.76 -5.23
C ASP A 13 19.05 17.40 -5.96
N TRP A 14 17.90 17.07 -6.54
CA TRP A 14 17.68 15.82 -7.25
C TRP A 14 18.58 15.69 -8.47
N ASP A 15 18.86 16.79 -9.17
CA ASP A 15 19.73 16.80 -10.36
C ASP A 15 21.16 16.40 -9.98
N ARG A 16 21.70 16.97 -8.89
CA ARG A 16 23.01 16.56 -8.36
C ARG A 16 23.01 15.09 -7.90
N THR A 17 21.93 14.64 -7.27
CA THR A 17 21.81 13.27 -6.76
C THR A 17 21.77 12.24 -7.89
N HIS A 18 21.02 12.53 -8.95
CA HIS A 18 20.96 11.69 -10.15
C HIS A 18 22.29 11.66 -10.90
N ALA A 19 22.99 12.79 -11.01
CA ALA A 19 24.30 12.86 -11.68
C ALA A 19 25.41 12.08 -10.96
N MET A 20 25.28 11.83 -9.66
CA MET A 20 26.25 11.08 -8.84
C MET A 20 25.86 9.61 -8.62
N SER A 21 24.70 9.16 -9.13
CA SER A 21 24.20 7.81 -8.92
C SER A 21 24.71 6.84 -10.00
N ASP A 22 25.46 5.83 -9.59
CA ASP A 22 25.85 4.71 -10.46
C ASP A 22 24.70 3.71 -10.70
N ILE A 23 23.54 3.93 -10.07
CA ILE A 23 22.35 3.08 -10.20
C ILE A 23 21.49 3.62 -11.36
N PRO A 24 21.17 2.79 -12.37
CA PRO A 24 20.33 3.20 -13.49
C PRO A 24 18.91 3.51 -13.01
N GLU A 25 18.26 4.47 -13.67
CA GLU A 25 16.87 4.79 -13.42
C GLU A 25 15.95 3.62 -13.82
N VAL A 26 14.92 3.37 -13.02
CA VAL A 26 13.94 2.32 -13.31
C VAL A 26 12.98 2.83 -14.38
N THR A 27 12.99 2.19 -15.54
CA THR A 27 12.10 2.59 -16.65
C THR A 27 10.65 2.19 -16.37
N GLU A 28 9.69 2.86 -17.02
CA GLU A 28 8.28 2.47 -16.94
C GLU A 28 8.05 1.02 -17.39
N THR A 29 8.80 0.56 -18.40
CA THR A 29 8.76 -0.82 -18.88
C THR A 29 9.23 -1.82 -17.83
N GLN A 30 10.26 -1.48 -17.04
CA GLN A 30 10.72 -2.29 -15.91
C GLN A 30 9.71 -2.27 -14.77
N MET A 31 9.11 -1.11 -14.46
CA MET A 31 8.04 -0.99 -13.46
C MET A 31 6.81 -1.82 -13.82
N ALA A 32 6.43 -1.85 -15.10
CA ALA A 32 5.30 -2.65 -15.57
C ALA A 32 5.51 -4.16 -15.37
N GLN A 33 6.77 -4.62 -15.36
CA GLN A 33 7.15 -6.02 -15.13
C GLN A 33 7.38 -6.34 -13.65
N ALA A 34 7.21 -5.38 -12.74
CA ALA A 34 7.50 -5.57 -11.32
C ALA A 34 6.53 -6.57 -10.66
N VAL A 35 7.09 -7.51 -9.89
CA VAL A 35 6.34 -8.53 -9.15
C VAL A 35 6.20 -8.13 -7.69
N SER A 36 4.97 -8.14 -7.17
CA SER A 36 4.69 -7.90 -5.75
C SER A 36 5.32 -9.00 -4.90
N ARG A 37 6.00 -8.65 -3.81
CA ARG A 37 6.62 -9.61 -2.89
C ARG A 37 6.32 -9.26 -1.43
N VAL A 38 6.12 -10.27 -0.60
CA VAL A 38 6.01 -10.15 0.87
C VAL A 38 7.04 -11.10 1.48
N GLY A 39 7.92 -10.58 2.34
CA GLY A 39 9.03 -11.38 2.89
C GLY A 39 9.98 -11.94 1.82
N GLY A 40 10.11 -11.26 0.67
CA GLY A 40 10.91 -11.73 -0.47
C GLY A 40 10.23 -12.76 -1.39
N VAL A 41 9.06 -13.28 -0.99
CA VAL A 41 8.30 -14.28 -1.76
C VAL A 41 7.31 -13.57 -2.69
N PRO A 42 7.23 -13.93 -3.98
CA PRO A 42 6.26 -13.35 -4.91
C PRO A 42 4.82 -13.66 -4.46
N VAL A 43 4.00 -12.63 -4.41
CA VAL A 43 2.57 -12.74 -4.08
C VAL A 43 1.72 -12.33 -5.27
N ASN A 44 0.69 -13.11 -5.55
CA ASN A 44 -0.25 -12.78 -6.60
C ASN A 44 -1.23 -11.69 -6.11
N ARG A 45 -1.17 -10.50 -6.72
CA ARG A 45 -2.01 -9.35 -6.36
C ARG A 45 -3.51 -9.61 -6.57
N THR A 46 -3.89 -10.51 -7.47
CA THR A 46 -5.29 -10.80 -7.80
C THR A 46 -5.87 -11.98 -7.02
N GLN A 47 -5.09 -12.60 -6.14
CA GLN A 47 -5.57 -13.74 -5.38
C GLN A 47 -6.53 -13.30 -4.28
N GLN A 48 -7.83 -13.42 -4.54
CA GLN A 48 -8.86 -13.35 -3.52
C GLN A 48 -8.83 -14.66 -2.71
N SER A 49 -8.44 -14.54 -1.43
CA SER A 49 -8.48 -15.67 -0.50
C SER A 49 -9.68 -15.53 0.41
N VAL A 50 -10.38 -16.64 0.69
CA VAL A 50 -11.45 -16.68 1.67
C VAL A 50 -10.83 -16.68 3.06
N VAL A 51 -11.05 -15.61 3.83
CA VAL A 51 -10.66 -15.54 5.25
C VAL A 51 -11.90 -15.75 6.10
N LEU A 52 -11.81 -16.67 7.07
CA LEU A 52 -12.84 -16.85 8.07
C LEU A 52 -12.67 -15.80 9.16
N LEU A 53 -13.72 -15.02 9.39
CA LEU A 53 -13.78 -13.98 10.41
C LEU A 53 -14.99 -14.23 11.31
N ASP A 54 -14.87 -13.85 12.58
CA ASP A 54 -16.01 -13.90 13.49
C ASP A 54 -17.15 -13.01 12.99
N ALA A 55 -18.38 -13.47 13.22
CA ALA A 55 -19.58 -12.75 12.81
C ALA A 55 -19.63 -11.33 13.39
N SER A 56 -19.13 -11.14 14.61
CA SER A 56 -19.05 -9.82 15.26
C SER A 56 -18.15 -8.84 14.50
N VAL A 57 -17.04 -9.33 13.94
CA VAL A 57 -16.09 -8.53 13.14
C VAL A 57 -16.73 -8.15 11.81
N ILE A 58 -17.37 -9.11 11.14
CA ILE A 58 -18.08 -8.86 9.88
C ILE A 58 -19.17 -7.80 10.08
N GLU A 59 -20.00 -7.93 11.13
CA GLU A 59 -21.07 -6.98 11.41
C GLU A 59 -20.55 -5.59 11.78
N TYR A 60 -19.43 -5.49 12.49
CA TYR A 60 -18.76 -4.22 12.74
C TYR A 60 -18.37 -3.52 11.44
N PHE A 61 -17.70 -4.23 10.52
CA PHE A 61 -17.24 -3.64 9.27
C PHE A 61 -18.39 -3.31 8.32
N LYS A 62 -19.47 -4.10 8.28
CA LYS A 62 -20.69 -3.74 7.53
C LYS A 62 -21.29 -2.43 8.00
N ARG A 63 -21.36 -2.20 9.31
CA ARG A 63 -21.88 -0.94 9.88
C ARG A 63 -20.96 0.25 9.65
N LYS A 64 -19.64 0.01 9.62
CA LYS A 64 -18.62 1.04 9.42
C LYS A 64 -18.48 1.44 7.94
N ALA A 65 -18.77 0.52 7.02
CA ALA A 65 -18.46 0.71 5.63
C ALA A 65 -19.37 1.73 4.92
N ASP A 66 -20.53 2.09 5.50
CA ASP A 66 -21.56 2.96 4.90
C ASP A 66 -21.78 2.64 3.40
N ASN A 67 -21.07 3.33 2.49
CA ASN A 67 -21.15 3.20 1.02
C ASN A 67 -19.99 2.42 0.36
N GLN A 68 -18.98 2.03 1.12
CA GLN A 68 -17.84 1.24 0.66
C GLN A 68 -18.14 -0.26 0.81
N ASP A 69 -17.55 -1.11 -0.03
CA ASP A 69 -17.56 -2.54 0.19
C ASP A 69 -16.83 -2.87 1.52
N TYR A 70 -17.54 -3.52 2.45
CA TYR A 70 -17.00 -3.90 3.75
C TYR A 70 -15.77 -4.81 3.63
N GLN A 71 -15.68 -5.63 2.57
CA GLN A 71 -14.52 -6.47 2.32
C GLN A 71 -13.28 -5.65 1.92
N THR A 72 -13.49 -4.60 1.13
CA THR A 72 -12.42 -3.63 0.81
C THR A 72 -11.97 -2.90 2.08
N LEU A 73 -12.91 -2.48 2.94
CA LEU A 73 -12.58 -1.81 4.20
C LEU A 73 -11.79 -2.73 5.16
N ILE A 74 -12.16 -4.02 5.24
CA ILE A 74 -11.41 -5.02 6.01
C ILE A 74 -9.98 -5.12 5.49
N ASN A 75 -9.79 -5.33 4.18
CA ASN A 75 -8.47 -5.48 3.58
C ASN A 75 -7.60 -4.25 3.79
N THR A 76 -8.14 -3.04 3.60
CA THR A 76 -7.41 -1.79 3.85
C THR A 76 -7.01 -1.66 5.32
N THR A 77 -7.92 -1.96 6.25
CA THR A 77 -7.64 -1.87 7.69
C THR A 77 -6.54 -2.84 8.11
N LEU A 78 -6.61 -4.09 7.63
CA LEU A 78 -5.57 -5.09 7.91
C LEU A 78 -4.23 -4.71 7.30
N SER A 79 -4.23 -4.18 6.08
CA SER A 79 -3.01 -3.73 5.40
C SER A 79 -2.35 -2.55 6.14
N ASP A 80 -3.16 -1.58 6.58
CA ASP A 80 -2.70 -0.42 7.34
C ASP A 80 -2.10 -0.84 8.68
N TYR A 81 -2.76 -1.75 9.40
CA TYR A 81 -2.23 -2.31 10.64
C TYR A 81 -0.87 -2.98 10.44
N ILE A 82 -0.71 -3.80 9.38
CA ILE A 82 0.55 -4.48 9.07
C ILE A 82 1.67 -3.50 8.72
N GLN A 83 1.37 -2.40 8.01
CA GLN A 83 2.36 -1.39 7.64
C GLN A 83 2.90 -0.59 8.84
N HIS A 84 2.14 -0.54 9.93
CA HIS A 84 2.49 0.19 11.15
C HIS A 84 2.95 -0.73 12.31
N LEU A 85 3.20 -2.01 12.03
CA LEU A 85 3.91 -2.93 12.92
C LEU A 85 5.43 -2.75 12.80
#